data_AF-A0A7S0D6Q3-F1
#
_entry.id   AF-A0A7S0D6Q3-F1
#
_cell.length_a   1.000
_cell.length_b   1.000
_cell.length_c   1.000
_cell.angle_alpha   90.00
_cell.angle_beta   90.00
_cell.angle_gamma   90.00
#
_symmetry.space_group_name_H-M   'P 1'
#
loop_
_entity.id
_entity.type
_entity.pdbx_description
1 polymer ?
#
loop_
_entity_poly.entity_id
_entity_poly.type
_entity_poly.pdbx_seq_one_letter_code
_entity_poly.pdbx_strand_id
1 'polypeptide(L)'
;IWYVKVVALKIQKSDYKYTEAAEDEVRILKQINDTIGPGKEYLVRLLDSFVILGPNGRHVCLVFEAMAKSLLSLIKKTKFRGVPIEKGKIIAKQMLMGLDYLHSKCSVIHTDLKPENFLLAADRPLAPQEIAEMERHTTQLVQQSCLGLMPKLSPSHMNRKCRGGARKQGRFGKEDIAAQLANRMSLNATAEYYVAKISDLGNACWIDKHFSEDIQTRQYRSPE
;
A
#
# COMPACT_ATOMS: atom_id res chain seq x y z
N ILE A 1 -19.51 0.35 27.49
CA ILE A 1 -19.50 1.23 26.30
C ILE A 1 -18.78 0.47 25.20
N TRP A 2 -19.49 0.02 24.16
CA TRP A 2 -18.88 -0.67 23.03
C TRP A 2 -18.34 0.40 22.07
N TYR A 3 -17.04 0.35 21.76
CA TYR A 3 -16.45 1.20 20.74
C TYR A 3 -16.46 0.45 19.41
N VAL A 4 -17.01 1.04 18.37
CA VAL A 4 -16.96 0.50 17.01
C VAL A 4 -15.56 0.76 16.45
N LYS A 5 -14.85 -0.30 16.09
CA LYS A 5 -13.52 -0.23 15.47
C LYS A 5 -13.64 -0.64 14.00
N VAL A 6 -13.25 0.27 13.10
CA VAL A 6 -13.15 -0.04 11.66
C VAL A 6 -11.90 -0.89 11.39
N VAL A 7 -12.06 -1.87 10.51
CA VAL A 7 -11.01 -2.81 10.09
C VAL A 7 -10.99 -2.92 8.57
N ALA A 8 -9.87 -3.38 8.02
CA ALA A 8 -9.78 -3.75 6.61
C ALA A 8 -9.91 -5.27 6.47
N LEU A 9 -10.89 -5.73 5.68
CA LEU A 9 -11.12 -7.16 5.43
C LEU A 9 -10.63 -7.53 4.02
N LYS A 10 -9.65 -8.42 3.94
CA LYS A 10 -9.16 -9.02 2.69
C LYS A 10 -9.78 -10.42 2.55
N ILE A 11 -10.58 -10.63 1.51
CA ILE A 11 -11.23 -11.92 1.21
C ILE A 11 -10.53 -12.54 0.00
N GLN A 12 -9.92 -13.70 0.18
CA GLN A 12 -9.22 -14.39 -0.89
C GLN A 12 -10.17 -15.24 -1.73
N LYS A 13 -9.84 -15.43 -3.01
CA LYS A 13 -10.61 -16.28 -3.92
C LYS A 13 -10.54 -17.75 -3.47
N SER A 14 -11.57 -18.51 -3.81
CA SER A 14 -11.71 -19.92 -3.37
C SER A 14 -10.96 -20.94 -4.21
N ASP A 15 -10.27 -20.52 -5.28
CA ASP A 15 -9.38 -21.42 -6.01
C ASP A 15 -8.30 -21.95 -5.05
N TYR A 16 -7.94 -23.21 -5.21
CA TYR A 16 -6.99 -23.88 -4.32
C TYR A 16 -5.65 -23.12 -4.26
N LYS A 17 -5.16 -22.59 -5.39
CA LYS A 17 -3.87 -21.88 -5.43
C LYS A 17 -3.91 -20.58 -4.63
N TYR A 18 -5.02 -19.83 -4.71
CA TYR A 18 -5.19 -18.61 -3.91
C TYR A 18 -5.40 -18.93 -2.43
N THR A 19 -6.06 -20.05 -2.14
CA THR A 19 -6.28 -20.52 -0.77
C THR A 19 -4.95 -20.91 -0.10
N GLU A 20 -4.11 -21.69 -0.78
CA GLU A 20 -2.79 -22.09 -0.29
C GLU A 20 -1.88 -20.87 -0.07
N ALA A 21 -1.78 -19.98 -1.07
CA ALA A 21 -1.02 -18.74 -0.95
C ALA A 21 -1.52 -17.84 0.20
N ALA A 22 -2.83 -17.78 0.41
CA ALA A 22 -3.40 -17.04 1.54
C ALA A 22 -3.04 -17.66 2.90
N GLU A 23 -2.94 -18.99 2.99
CA GLU A 23 -2.53 -19.66 4.22
C GLU A 23 -1.04 -19.48 4.53
N ASP A 24 -0.19 -19.42 3.50
CA ASP A 24 1.21 -18.98 3.64
C ASP A 24 1.28 -17.50 4.10
N GLU A 25 0.48 -16.61 3.49
CA GLU A 25 0.39 -15.20 3.90
C GLU A 25 -0.02 -15.05 5.38
N VAL A 26 -1.02 -15.83 5.84
CA VAL A 26 -1.45 -15.86 7.25
C VAL A 26 -0.31 -16.32 8.17
N ARG A 27 0.45 -17.34 7.77
CA ARG A 27 1.59 -17.84 8.57
C ARG A 27 2.68 -16.77 8.72
N ILE A 28 3.07 -16.12 7.62
CA ILE A 28 4.03 -15.02 7.63
C ILE A 28 3.54 -13.87 8.51
N LEU A 29 2.29 -13.44 8.36
CA LEU A 29 1.72 -12.34 9.13
C LEU A 29 1.62 -12.65 10.63
N LYS A 30 1.27 -13.89 11.01
CA LYS A 30 1.27 -14.31 12.42
C LYS A 30 2.68 -14.26 13.02
N GLN A 31 3.68 -14.77 12.31
CA GLN A 31 5.07 -14.69 12.76
C GLN A 31 5.53 -13.24 12.95
N ILE A 32 5.22 -12.35 12.00
CA ILE A 32 5.54 -10.92 12.08
C ILE A 32 4.85 -10.27 13.28
N ASN A 33 3.61 -10.65 13.55
CA ASN A 33 2.84 -10.18 14.69
C ASN A 33 3.35 -10.68 16.04
N ASP A 34 3.94 -11.87 16.11
CA ASP A 34 4.40 -12.48 17.36
C ASP A 34 5.86 -12.12 17.67
N THR A 35 6.66 -11.87 16.63
CA THR A 35 8.05 -11.43 16.76
C THR A 35 8.09 -10.03 17.38
N ILE A 36 9.04 -9.77 18.29
CA ILE A 36 9.21 -8.46 18.95
C ILE A 36 10.49 -7.83 18.42
N GLY A 37 10.40 -6.57 18.00
CA GLY A 37 11.56 -5.81 17.57
C GLY A 37 11.21 -4.38 17.15
N PRO A 38 12.20 -3.48 17.13
CA PRO A 38 12.00 -2.13 16.62
C PRO A 38 11.62 -2.17 15.13
N GLY A 39 10.73 -1.28 14.71
CA GLY A 39 10.29 -1.18 13.32
C GLY A 39 9.04 -1.99 12.99
N LYS A 40 8.61 -2.89 13.89
CA LYS A 40 7.35 -3.63 13.79
C LYS A 40 6.13 -2.73 13.61
N GLU A 41 6.13 -1.55 14.23
CA GLU A 41 5.05 -0.57 14.11
C GLU A 41 4.87 -0.01 12.69
N TYR A 42 5.84 -0.19 11.80
CA TYR A 42 5.78 0.18 10.39
C TYR A 42 5.32 -0.97 9.48
N LEU A 43 4.71 -2.01 10.05
CA LEU A 43 4.06 -3.09 9.33
C LEU A 43 2.55 -3.05 9.65
N VAL A 44 1.72 -3.30 8.64
CA VAL A 44 0.28 -3.43 8.85
C VAL A 44 0.00 -4.68 9.69
N ARG A 45 -0.72 -4.50 10.80
CA ARG A 45 -1.02 -5.57 11.74
C ARG A 45 -2.17 -6.45 11.27
N LEU A 46 -1.95 -7.76 11.23
CA LEU A 46 -3.05 -8.73 11.18
C LEU A 46 -3.77 -8.71 12.54
N LEU A 47 -5.08 -8.51 12.55
CA LEU A 47 -5.90 -8.51 13.75
C LEU A 47 -6.54 -9.89 13.98
N ASP A 48 -6.96 -10.53 12.90
CA ASP A 48 -7.61 -11.84 12.93
C ASP A 48 -7.51 -12.51 11.55
N SER A 49 -7.70 -13.82 11.51
CA SER A 49 -7.78 -14.60 10.28
C SER A 49 -8.81 -15.72 10.46
N PHE A 50 -9.76 -15.83 9.54
CA PHE A 50 -10.79 -16.85 9.59
C PHE A 50 -11.12 -17.38 8.20
N VAL A 51 -11.97 -18.40 8.15
CA VAL A 51 -12.40 -19.04 6.91
C VAL A 51 -13.91 -18.98 6.81
N ILE A 52 -14.40 -18.61 5.63
CA ILE A 52 -15.83 -18.67 5.30
C ILE A 52 -16.08 -19.65 4.16
N LEU A 53 -17.23 -20.30 4.18
CA LEU A 53 -17.71 -21.13 3.07
C LEU A 53 -18.66 -20.29 2.22
N GLY A 54 -18.28 -20.09 0.96
CA GLY A 54 -19.09 -19.45 -0.06
C GLY A 54 -19.61 -20.45 -1.09
N PRO A 55 -20.43 -20.00 -2.05
CA PRO A 55 -20.97 -20.87 -3.11
C PRO A 55 -19.88 -21.49 -3.99
N ASN A 56 -18.70 -20.86 -4.05
CA ASN A 56 -17.56 -21.31 -4.85
C ASN A 56 -16.49 -22.05 -4.02
N GLY A 57 -16.78 -22.36 -2.75
CA GLY A 57 -15.87 -23.08 -1.86
C GLY A 57 -15.32 -22.23 -0.70
N ARG A 58 -14.11 -22.57 -0.25
CA ARG A 58 -13.49 -22.03 0.95
C ARG A 58 -12.79 -20.70 0.64
N HIS A 59 -13.07 -19.65 1.41
CA HIS A 59 -12.41 -18.35 1.29
C HIS A 59 -11.64 -18.03 2.58
N VAL A 60 -10.34 -17.79 2.45
CA VAL A 60 -9.50 -17.32 3.55
C VAL A 60 -9.67 -15.82 3.70
N CYS A 61 -10.04 -15.37 4.89
CA CYS A 61 -10.30 -13.99 5.23
C CYS A 61 -9.24 -13.49 6.21
N LEU A 62 -8.63 -12.34 5.89
CA LEU A 62 -7.64 -11.68 6.74
C LEU A 62 -8.20 -10.33 7.19
N VAL A 63 -8.15 -10.07 8.49
CA VAL A 63 -8.62 -8.82 9.11
C VAL A 63 -7.41 -8.00 9.51
N PHE A 64 -7.29 -6.78 9.01
CA PHE A 64 -6.18 -5.87 9.29
C PHE A 64 -6.66 -4.61 10.00
N GLU A 65 -5.71 -3.90 10.61
CA GLU A 65 -5.96 -2.50 10.98
C GLU A 65 -6.33 -1.67 9.74
N ALA A 66 -7.32 -0.78 9.88
CA ALA A 66 -7.74 0.08 8.79
C ALA A 66 -6.68 1.16 8.51
N MET A 67 -6.28 1.27 7.25
CA MET A 67 -5.35 2.28 6.75
C MET A 67 -6.09 3.29 5.89
N ALA A 68 -5.56 4.51 5.76
CA ALA A 68 -6.26 5.59 5.05
C ALA A 68 -6.03 5.52 3.53
N LYS A 69 -4.80 5.72 3.07
CA LYS A 69 -4.46 5.82 1.63
C LYS A 69 -3.11 5.18 1.34
N SER A 70 -2.90 4.66 0.14
CA SER A 70 -1.56 4.24 -0.30
C SER A 70 -0.67 5.44 -0.65
N LEU A 71 0.65 5.24 -0.60
CA LEU A 71 1.62 6.22 -1.08
C LEU A 71 1.41 6.54 -2.58
N LEU A 72 1.01 5.54 -3.39
CA LEU A 72 0.62 5.80 -4.78
C LEU A 72 -0.52 6.82 -4.88
N SER A 73 -1.53 6.73 -4.00
CA SER A 73 -2.65 7.68 -4.00
C SER A 73 -2.18 9.10 -3.70
N LEU A 74 -1.21 9.26 -2.81
CA LEU A 74 -0.57 10.54 -2.53
C LEU A 74 0.21 11.06 -3.76
N ILE A 75 1.01 10.21 -4.40
CA ILE A 75 1.76 10.57 -5.62
C ILE A 75 0.80 11.01 -6.74
N LYS A 76 -0.30 10.28 -6.95
CA LYS A 76 -1.36 10.65 -7.92
C LYS A 76 -1.97 12.01 -7.60
N LYS A 77 -2.26 12.29 -6.32
CA LYS A 77 -2.79 13.59 -5.88
C LYS A 77 -1.84 14.75 -6.20
N THR A 78 -0.53 14.53 -6.10
CA THR A 78 0.50 15.51 -6.52
C THR A 78 0.69 15.62 -8.03
N LYS A 79 -0.16 14.96 -8.84
CA LYS A 79 -0.02 14.86 -10.30
C LYS A 79 1.37 14.36 -10.71
N PHE A 80 1.91 13.41 -9.96
CA PHE A 80 3.25 12.83 -10.18
C PHE A 80 4.40 13.85 -10.13
N ARG A 81 4.20 15.02 -9.50
CA ARG A 81 5.27 16.00 -9.26
C ARG A 81 6.15 15.65 -8.06
N GLY A 82 5.83 14.56 -7.36
CA GLY A 82 6.55 14.08 -6.19
C GLY A 82 5.96 14.59 -4.88
N VAL A 83 6.45 14.01 -3.79
CA VAL A 83 6.09 14.37 -2.41
C VAL A 83 7.12 15.38 -1.89
N PRO A 84 6.75 16.36 -1.05
CA PRO A 84 7.71 17.26 -0.42
C PRO A 84 8.87 16.51 0.25
N ILE A 85 10.10 16.98 0.04
CA ILE A 85 11.32 16.25 0.43
C ILE A 85 11.33 15.88 1.93
N GLU A 86 10.89 16.77 2.80
CA GLU A 86 10.83 16.52 4.24
C GLU A 86 9.87 15.38 4.59
N LYS A 87 8.74 15.27 3.88
CA LYS A 87 7.80 14.15 4.03
C LYS A 87 8.37 12.87 3.40
N GLY A 88 9.03 12.99 2.25
CA GLY A 88 9.72 11.88 1.60
C GLY A 88 10.78 11.22 2.51
N LYS A 89 11.58 12.02 3.22
CA LYS A 89 12.57 11.54 4.19
C LYS A 89 11.92 10.75 5.33
N ILE A 90 10.82 11.26 5.89
CA ILE A 90 10.09 10.58 6.97
C ILE A 90 9.53 9.24 6.49
N ILE A 91 8.87 9.22 5.33
CA ILE A 91 8.30 8.02 4.74
C ILE A 91 9.41 7.00 4.46
N ALA A 92 10.50 7.41 3.81
CA ALA A 92 11.63 6.55 3.52
C ALA A 92 12.26 5.95 4.80
N LYS A 93 12.42 6.75 5.86
CA LYS A 93 12.92 6.27 7.15
C LYS A 93 12.02 5.18 7.73
N GLN A 94 10.71 5.41 7.77
CA GLN A 94 9.74 4.44 8.31
C GLN A 94 9.72 3.15 7.49
N MET A 95 9.79 3.26 6.16
CA MET A 95 9.91 2.11 5.25
C MET A 95 11.16 1.28 5.56
N LEU A 96 12.32 1.94 5.68
CA LEU A 96 13.57 1.26 5.99
C LEU A 96 13.56 0.59 7.36
N MET A 97 12.94 1.21 8.36
CA MET A 97 12.79 0.60 9.69
C MET A 97 11.88 -0.63 9.65
N GLY A 98 10.78 -0.59 8.89
CA GLY A 98 9.91 -1.76 8.71
C GLY A 98 10.59 -2.89 7.93
N LEU A 99 11.39 -2.56 6.91
CA LEU A 99 12.17 -3.54 6.15
C LEU A 99 13.28 -4.18 7.00
N ASP A 100 13.99 -3.37 7.78
CA ASP A 100 15.01 -3.87 8.72
C ASP A 100 14.39 -4.83 9.73
N TYR A 101 13.20 -4.53 10.24
CA TYR A 101 12.45 -5.46 11.09
C TYR A 101 12.11 -6.78 10.37
N LEU A 102 11.53 -6.72 9.16
CA LEU A 102 11.19 -7.91 8.37
C LEU A 102 12.41 -8.80 8.12
N HIS A 103 13.53 -8.20 7.74
CA HIS A 103 14.74 -8.93 7.37
C HIS A 103 15.47 -9.45 8.61
N SER A 104 15.76 -8.58 9.58
CA SER A 104 16.64 -8.91 10.71
C SER A 104 15.94 -9.65 11.85
N LYS A 105 14.62 -9.48 12.02
CA LYS A 105 13.85 -10.10 13.12
C LYS A 105 12.97 -11.22 12.63
N CYS A 106 12.31 -11.04 11.49
CA CYS A 106 11.37 -12.03 10.97
C CYS A 106 12.01 -13.00 9.96
N SER A 107 13.19 -12.71 9.42
CA SER A 107 13.76 -13.48 8.30
C SER A 107 12.78 -13.63 7.13
N VAL A 108 12.04 -12.56 6.82
CA VAL A 108 11.03 -12.50 5.75
C VAL A 108 11.47 -11.49 4.70
N ILE A 109 11.36 -11.87 3.43
CA ILE A 109 11.56 -10.99 2.26
C ILE A 109 10.17 -10.63 1.72
N HIS A 110 9.89 -9.34 1.52
CA HIS A 110 8.58 -8.90 1.02
C HIS A 110 8.35 -9.21 -0.47
N THR A 111 9.41 -9.17 -1.29
CA THR A 111 9.44 -9.44 -2.73
C THR A 111 8.62 -8.53 -3.67
N ASP A 112 7.73 -7.67 -3.17
CA ASP A 112 6.88 -6.79 -4.01
C ASP A 112 6.77 -5.36 -3.45
N LEU A 113 7.92 -4.72 -3.22
CA LEU A 113 7.96 -3.35 -2.71
C LEU A 113 7.64 -2.33 -3.81
N LYS A 114 6.54 -1.60 -3.62
CA LYS A 114 6.05 -0.57 -4.54
C LYS A 114 5.15 0.44 -3.82
N PRO A 115 4.96 1.67 -4.33
CA PRO A 115 4.16 2.72 -3.68
C PRO A 115 2.71 2.31 -3.32
N GLU A 116 2.15 1.31 -4.00
CA GLU A 116 0.85 0.71 -3.69
C GLU A 116 0.84 0.00 -2.34
N ASN A 117 1.96 -0.64 -1.99
CA ASN A 117 2.12 -1.51 -0.82
C ASN A 117 2.66 -0.78 0.42
N PHE A 118 2.77 0.55 0.34
CA PHE A 118 3.01 1.42 1.49
C PHE A 118 1.74 2.19 1.80
N LEU A 119 1.09 1.83 2.89
CA LEU A 119 -0.16 2.44 3.33
C LEU A 119 0.11 3.50 4.39
N LEU A 120 -0.63 4.59 4.31
CA LEU A 120 -0.53 5.72 5.21
C LEU A 120 -1.64 5.60 6.24
N ALA A 121 -1.29 5.57 7.52
CA ALA A 121 -2.25 5.65 8.62
C ALA A 121 -2.62 7.11 8.88
N ALA A 122 -3.85 7.33 9.34
CA ALA A 122 -4.23 8.59 9.94
C ALA A 122 -3.61 8.66 11.36
N ASP A 123 -3.15 9.84 11.74
CA ASP A 123 -2.68 10.16 13.09
C ASP A 123 -3.81 10.37 14.11
N ARG A 124 -5.04 10.34 13.62
CA ARG A 124 -6.29 10.50 14.35
C ARG A 124 -7.28 9.40 13.96
N PRO A 125 -8.28 9.13 14.81
CA PRO A 125 -9.43 8.33 14.39
C PRO A 125 -10.04 8.90 13.10
N LEU A 126 -10.40 8.01 12.17
CA LEU A 126 -11.12 8.40 10.96
C LEU A 126 -12.47 8.98 11.36
N ALA A 127 -12.80 10.15 10.80
CA ALA A 127 -14.10 10.76 10.99
C ALA A 127 -15.20 9.90 10.32
N PRO A 128 -16.45 9.91 10.81
CA PRO A 128 -17.54 9.15 10.22
C PRO A 128 -17.72 9.39 8.70
N GLN A 129 -17.44 10.60 8.23
CA GLN A 129 -17.52 10.99 6.83
C GLN A 129 -16.44 10.30 5.98
N GLU A 130 -15.23 10.13 6.51
CA GLU A 130 -14.12 9.44 5.84
C GLU A 130 -14.40 7.94 5.76
N ILE A 131 -14.93 7.36 6.84
CA ILE A 131 -15.38 5.97 6.87
C ILE A 131 -16.45 5.74 5.81
N ALA A 132 -17.49 6.58 5.78
CA ALA A 132 -18.56 6.48 4.79
C ALA A 132 -18.05 6.67 3.34
N GLU A 133 -17.03 7.51 3.12
CA GLU A 133 -16.38 7.63 1.82
C GLU A 133 -15.62 6.36 1.42
N MET A 134 -14.84 5.78 2.35
CA MET A 134 -14.14 4.52 2.14
C MET A 134 -15.10 3.36 1.86
N GLU A 135 -16.20 3.27 2.60
CA GLU A 135 -17.26 2.27 2.40
C GLU A 135 -17.93 2.40 1.03
N ARG A 136 -18.30 3.62 0.63
CA ARG A 136 -18.90 3.87 -0.70
C ARG A 136 -17.95 3.48 -1.82
N HIS A 137 -16.68 3.89 -1.72
CA HIS A 137 -15.68 3.57 -2.74
C HIS A 137 -15.42 2.06 -2.83
N THR A 138 -15.30 1.37 -1.69
CA THR A 138 -15.11 -0.09 -1.64
C THR A 138 -16.33 -0.81 -2.23
N THR A 139 -17.53 -0.38 -1.88
CA THR A 139 -18.79 -0.94 -2.42
C THR A 139 -18.84 -0.80 -3.93
N GLN A 140 -18.48 0.37 -4.47
CA GLN A 140 -18.44 0.61 -5.91
C GLN A 140 -17.43 -0.31 -6.62
N LEU A 141 -16.22 -0.49 -6.06
CA LEU A 141 -15.21 -1.39 -6.62
C LEU A 141 -15.68 -2.85 -6.61
N VAL A 142 -16.29 -3.30 -5.52
CA VAL A 142 -16.84 -4.67 -5.43
C VAL A 142 -17.95 -4.87 -6.46
N GLN A 143 -18.87 -3.91 -6.59
CA GLN A 143 -19.94 -3.97 -7.60
C GLN A 143 -19.37 -4.03 -9.02
N GLN A 144 -18.37 -3.20 -9.35
CA GLN A 144 -17.69 -3.24 -10.64
C GLN A 144 -17.00 -4.59 -10.90
N SER A 145 -16.40 -5.19 -9.87
CA SER A 145 -15.80 -6.52 -9.95
C SER A 145 -16.84 -7.60 -10.25
N CYS A 146 -17.99 -7.57 -9.56
CA CYS A 146 -19.07 -8.52 -9.78
C CYS A 146 -19.67 -8.42 -11.20
N LEU A 147 -19.68 -7.21 -11.78
CA LEU A 147 -20.15 -6.97 -13.15
C LEU A 147 -19.10 -7.28 -14.24
N GLY A 148 -17.90 -7.71 -13.86
CA GLY A 148 -16.79 -7.90 -14.81
C GLY A 148 -16.23 -6.60 -15.41
N LEU A 149 -16.60 -5.45 -14.82
CA LEU A 149 -16.24 -4.10 -15.27
C LEU A 149 -15.09 -3.50 -14.45
N MET A 150 -14.21 -4.33 -13.89
CA MET A 150 -13.01 -3.83 -13.22
C MET A 150 -12.25 -2.91 -14.19
N PRO A 151 -11.86 -1.70 -13.77
CA PRO A 151 -10.89 -0.93 -14.52
C PRO A 151 -9.67 -1.83 -14.73
N LYS A 152 -9.39 -2.21 -15.98
CA LYS A 152 -8.11 -2.84 -16.29
C LYS A 152 -7.05 -1.85 -15.82
N LEU A 153 -6.30 -2.19 -14.78
CA LEU A 153 -5.02 -1.55 -14.48
C LEU A 153 -4.14 -1.84 -15.69
N SER A 154 -4.21 -0.98 -16.70
CA SER A 154 -3.35 -1.10 -17.88
C SER A 154 -1.94 -0.72 -17.48
N PRO A 155 -0.94 -1.60 -17.66
CA PRO A 155 0.45 -1.22 -17.55
C PRO A 155 0.87 -0.56 -18.86
N SER A 156 0.34 0.63 -19.17
CA SER A 156 0.81 1.43 -20.32
C SER A 156 0.10 2.78 -20.35
N HIS A 157 0.79 3.83 -19.90
CA HIS A 157 0.89 5.15 -20.56
C HIS A 157 1.77 6.09 -19.70
N MET A 158 3.03 5.72 -19.48
CA MET A 158 4.10 6.72 -19.26
C MET A 158 5.35 6.31 -20.05
N ASN A 159 5.20 6.25 -21.37
CA ASN A 159 6.34 6.40 -22.27
C ASN A 159 6.40 7.88 -22.70
N ARG A 160 6.87 8.74 -21.80
CA ARG A 160 7.57 9.95 -22.22
C ARG A 160 9.03 9.73 -21.89
N LYS A 161 9.76 9.27 -22.91
CA LYS A 161 11.22 9.27 -22.98
C LYS A 161 11.76 10.57 -22.34
N CYS A 162 12.42 10.47 -21.20
CA CYS A 162 13.42 11.45 -20.80
C CYS A 162 14.61 11.27 -21.73
N ARG A 163 14.53 11.85 -22.95
CA ARG A 163 15.72 12.08 -23.77
C ARG A 163 16.46 13.25 -23.15
N GLY A 164 17.72 13.02 -22.75
CA GLY A 164 18.66 14.09 -22.50
C GLY A 164 18.80 14.98 -23.74
N GLY A 165 18.88 16.29 -23.53
CA GLY A 165 19.13 17.24 -24.62
C GLY A 165 18.68 18.67 -24.34
N ALA A 166 19.69 19.52 -24.12
CA ALA A 166 19.72 20.98 -24.29
C ALA A 166 18.94 21.90 -23.33
N ARG A 167 19.73 22.67 -22.56
CA ARG A 167 19.37 23.95 -21.91
C ARG A 167 18.60 24.84 -22.89
N LYS A 168 17.32 25.08 -22.65
CA LYS A 168 16.60 26.24 -23.19
C LYS A 168 16.26 27.17 -22.03
N GLN A 169 16.82 28.39 -22.06
CA GLN A 169 16.36 29.49 -21.21
C GLN A 169 14.91 29.82 -21.63
N GLY A 170 13.96 29.53 -20.75
CA GLY A 170 12.53 29.79 -20.96
C GLY A 170 12.02 30.72 -19.87
N ARG A 171 11.38 31.82 -20.28
CA ARG A 171 10.70 32.81 -19.44
C ARG A 171 9.80 32.14 -18.39
N PHE A 172 9.98 32.53 -17.13
CA PHE A 172 9.07 32.21 -16.02
C PHE A 172 7.70 32.87 -16.26
N GLY A 173 6.71 32.07 -16.66
CA GLY A 173 5.32 32.51 -16.78
C GLY A 173 4.65 32.64 -15.41
N LYS A 174 3.94 33.74 -15.17
CA LYS A 174 3.22 34.04 -13.92
C LYS A 174 2.13 33.01 -13.56
N GLU A 175 1.68 32.21 -14.52
CA GLU A 175 0.67 31.15 -14.33
C GLU A 175 1.17 29.93 -13.53
N ASP A 176 2.49 29.73 -13.42
CA ASP A 176 3.06 28.59 -12.70
C ASP A 176 3.13 28.81 -11.18
N ILE A 177 3.21 30.06 -10.73
CA ILE A 177 3.39 30.38 -9.31
C ILE A 177 2.09 30.15 -8.53
N ALA A 178 0.93 30.51 -9.10
CA ALA A 178 -0.36 30.26 -8.47
C ALA A 178 -0.68 28.77 -8.36
N ALA A 179 -0.34 27.98 -9.38
CA ALA A 179 -0.47 26.52 -9.34
C ALA A 179 0.50 25.89 -8.33
N GLN A 180 1.74 26.38 -8.25
CA GLN A 180 2.71 25.95 -7.25
C GLN A 180 2.28 26.32 -5.82
N LEU A 181 1.75 27.53 -5.61
CA LEU A 181 1.22 27.98 -4.32
C LEU A 181 -0.04 27.23 -3.93
N ALA A 182 -0.98 26.99 -4.84
CA ALA A 182 -2.17 26.18 -4.59
C ALA A 182 -1.81 24.72 -4.27
N ASN A 183 -0.79 24.16 -4.95
CA ASN A 183 -0.29 22.82 -4.65
C ASN A 183 0.44 22.80 -3.30
N ARG A 184 1.21 23.84 -2.96
CA ARG A 184 1.90 23.99 -1.68
C ARG A 184 0.92 24.22 -0.51
N MET A 185 -0.16 24.96 -0.74
CA MET A 185 -1.27 25.14 0.21
C MET A 185 -2.09 23.85 0.36
N SER A 186 -2.34 23.10 -0.72
CA SER A 186 -2.99 21.79 -0.67
C SER A 186 -2.13 20.74 0.04
N LEU A 187 -0.80 20.77 -0.16
CA LEU A 187 0.18 19.92 0.51
C LEU A 187 0.35 20.27 1.99
N ASN A 188 0.27 21.56 2.34
CA ASN A 188 0.26 22.02 3.73
C ASN A 188 -1.10 21.78 4.42
N ALA A 189 -2.22 21.79 3.68
CA ALA A 189 -3.53 21.39 4.20
C ALA A 189 -3.62 19.86 4.41
N THR A 190 -2.80 19.07 3.71
CA THR A 190 -2.53 17.65 4.03
C THR A 190 -1.48 17.48 5.12
N ALA A 191 -1.44 18.38 6.11
CA ALA A 191 -0.62 18.27 7.32
C ALA A 191 -0.98 17.06 8.22
N GLU A 192 -1.64 16.03 7.68
CA GLU A 192 -1.90 14.78 8.36
C GLU A 192 -0.58 14.01 8.50
N TYR A 193 -0.26 13.64 9.73
CA TYR A 193 1.00 12.97 10.04
C TYR A 193 0.90 11.52 9.55
N TYR A 194 1.52 11.21 8.41
CA TYR A 194 1.51 9.86 7.91
C TYR A 194 2.53 8.99 8.67
N VAL A 195 2.02 8.01 9.41
CA VAL A 195 2.78 6.79 9.68
C VAL A 195 2.60 5.91 8.45
N ALA A 196 3.67 5.74 7.67
CA ALA A 196 3.72 4.80 6.57
C ALA A 196 3.97 3.39 7.13
N LYS A 197 3.16 2.44 6.69
CA LYS A 197 3.28 1.03 7.02
C LYS A 197 3.37 0.19 5.76
N ILE A 198 4.27 -0.78 5.76
CA ILE A 198 4.38 -1.82 4.75
C ILE A 198 3.17 -2.76 4.86
N SER A 199 2.58 -3.10 3.72
CA SER A 199 1.39 -3.94 3.61
C SER A 199 1.52 -4.92 2.45
N ASP A 200 0.60 -5.88 2.37
CA ASP A 200 0.49 -6.86 1.28
C ASP A 200 1.66 -7.84 1.20
N LEU A 201 1.66 -8.80 2.12
CA LEU A 201 2.66 -9.88 2.20
C LEU A 201 2.25 -11.13 1.42
N GLY A 202 1.29 -11.03 0.50
CA GLY A 202 0.83 -12.17 -0.30
C GLY A 202 1.89 -12.73 -1.25
N ASN A 203 2.93 -11.94 -1.58
CA ASN A 203 4.10 -12.39 -2.35
C ASN A 203 5.34 -12.62 -1.48
N ALA A 204 5.27 -12.33 -0.18
CA ALA A 204 6.42 -12.44 0.70
C ALA A 204 6.83 -13.91 0.88
N CYS A 205 8.09 -14.14 1.21
CA CYS A 205 8.64 -15.45 1.49
C CYS A 205 9.63 -15.39 2.66
N TRP A 206 10.00 -16.55 3.22
CA TRP A 206 11.09 -16.60 4.18
C TRP A 206 12.43 -16.63 3.46
N ILE A 207 13.47 -16.07 4.08
CA ILE A 207 14.84 -16.03 3.54
C ILE A 207 15.35 -17.45 3.21
N ASP A 208 14.95 -18.45 3.98
CA ASP A 208 15.34 -19.85 3.83
C ASP A 208 14.32 -20.68 3.05
N LYS A 209 13.19 -20.09 2.63
CA LYS A 209 12.13 -20.77 1.88
C LYS A 209 11.45 -19.84 0.87
N HIS A 210 11.94 -19.88 -0.36
CA HIS A 210 11.38 -19.13 -1.48
C HIS A 210 10.18 -19.86 -2.10
N PHE A 211 9.15 -19.10 -2.51
CA PHE A 211 7.97 -19.64 -3.21
C PHE A 211 8.08 -19.57 -4.74
N SER A 212 8.85 -18.62 -5.27
CA SER A 212 9.04 -18.37 -6.70
C SER A 212 10.37 -17.66 -6.93
N GLU A 213 10.95 -17.86 -8.12
CA GLU A 213 12.08 -17.06 -8.62
C GLU A 213 11.60 -15.81 -9.37
N ASP A 214 10.39 -15.82 -9.94
CA ASP A 214 9.79 -14.62 -10.55
C ASP A 214 9.15 -13.78 -9.45
N ILE A 215 9.91 -12.79 -8.98
CA ILE A 215 9.51 -11.85 -7.93
C ILE A 215 9.55 -10.39 -8.43
N GLN A 216 9.00 -9.49 -7.62
CA GLN A 216 8.95 -8.05 -7.85
C GLN A 216 8.12 -7.60 -9.06
N THR A 217 7.36 -6.53 -8.87
CA THR A 217 6.74 -5.81 -9.97
C THR A 217 7.83 -5.19 -10.87
N ARG A 218 7.70 -5.35 -12.21
CA ARG A 218 8.71 -5.02 -13.24
C ARG A 218 9.52 -3.73 -13.01
N GLN A 219 8.88 -2.61 -12.65
CA GLN A 219 9.56 -1.33 -12.47
C GLN A 219 10.45 -1.25 -11.21
N TYR A 220 10.22 -2.16 -10.25
CA TYR A 220 10.90 -2.25 -8.97
C TYR A 220 11.73 -3.53 -8.84
N ARG A 221 11.81 -4.32 -9.91
CA ARG A 221 12.59 -5.55 -9.97
C ARG A 221 14.07 -5.22 -9.97
N SER A 222 14.82 -5.89 -9.10
CA SER A 222 16.26 -5.72 -9.02
C SER A 222 16.97 -6.51 -10.14
N PRO A 223 18.25 -6.21 -10.44
CA PRO A 223 18.93 -6.80 -11.58
C PRO A 223 19.37 -8.26 -11.42
N GLU A 224 19.60 -8.71 -10.18
CA GLU A 224 19.90 -10.12 -9.85
C GLU A 224 18.77 -11.08 -10.18
#